data_AF-A0A9E5BG27-F1
#
_entry.id   AF-A0A9E5BG27-F1
#
_cell.length_a   1.000
_cell.length_b   1.000
_cell.length_c   1.000
_cell.angle_alpha   90.00
_cell.angle_beta   90.00
_cell.angle_gamma   90.00
#
_symmetry.space_group_name_H-M   'P 1'
#
loop_
_entity.id
_entity.type
_entity.pdbx_description
1 polymer ?
#
loop_
_entity_poly.entity_id
_entity_poly.type
_entity_poly.pdbx_seq_one_letter_code
_entity_poly.pdbx_strand_id
1 'polypeptide(L)'
;ASKLGVDVNNLLISQPDTGEQALEIADALVRSGSIDLIVIDSVAALVPKAEIEGDMGDSLPGLQARLMSQALRKLTGTIKRTNSMVIFINQIRMKIGVMFGSPETTTGGNALKFYASMRLDIRRIGSIKKGDDVIGNETRVKVVKNKVSPPFREAIFDIMYGSGISREGEIIDMGVEAEIVEKSGAWYSYNGDRIGQGKDNVREFLKENPEIAKEIEAKIRQKLGVKSGGTLISETLDDEEIESASA
;
A
#
# COMPACT_ATOMS: atom_id res chain seq x y z
N ALA A 1 8.92 11.89 -1.54
CA ALA A 1 9.38 10.49 -1.32
C ALA A 1 10.22 10.38 -0.05
N SER A 2 11.39 11.01 0.04
CA SER A 2 12.28 10.93 1.23
C SER A 2 11.58 11.23 2.56
N LYS A 3 10.74 12.27 2.64
CA LYS A 3 9.95 12.58 3.84
C LYS A 3 8.98 11.46 4.30
N LEU A 4 8.66 10.52 3.42
CA LEU A 4 7.80 9.37 3.70
C LEU A 4 8.61 8.10 4.02
N GLY A 5 9.93 8.22 4.22
CA GLY A 5 10.82 7.10 4.54
C GLY A 5 11.31 6.29 3.34
N VAL A 6 11.10 6.78 2.11
CA VAL A 6 11.62 6.11 0.90
C VAL A 6 13.11 6.42 0.75
N ASP A 7 13.93 5.39 0.58
CA ASP A 7 15.32 5.52 0.14
C ASP A 7 15.34 5.89 -1.34
N VAL A 8 15.49 7.19 -1.60
CA VAL A 8 15.44 7.75 -2.97
C VAL A 8 16.67 7.37 -3.78
N ASN A 9 17.80 7.07 -3.14
CA ASN A 9 19.04 6.76 -3.85
C ASN A 9 19.00 5.35 -4.47
N ASN A 10 18.33 4.42 -3.79
CA ASN A 10 18.18 3.03 -4.25
C ASN A 10 16.86 2.76 -4.99
N LEU A 11 16.01 3.79 -5.16
CA LEU A 11 14.76 3.67 -5.90
C LEU A 11 15.00 3.77 -7.41
N LEU A 12 14.77 2.68 -8.13
CA LEU A 12 14.75 2.70 -9.59
C LEU A 12 13.50 3.43 -10.09
N ILE A 13 13.69 4.39 -11.00
CA ILE A 13 12.62 5.16 -11.61
C ILE A 13 12.69 4.98 -13.12
N SER A 14 11.53 4.76 -13.74
CA SER A 14 11.38 4.72 -15.19
C SER A 14 10.19 5.58 -15.60
N GLN A 15 10.38 6.42 -16.61
CA GLN A 15 9.33 7.22 -17.25
C GLN A 15 9.17 6.75 -18.70
N PRO A 16 8.35 5.71 -18.94
CA PRO A 16 8.15 5.17 -20.27
C PRO A 16 7.28 6.11 -21.13
N ASP A 17 7.57 6.12 -22.42
CA ASP A 17 6.84 6.89 -23.44
C ASP A 17 5.50 6.22 -23.79
N THR A 18 5.42 4.89 -23.76
CA THR A 18 4.20 4.14 -24.11
C THR A 18 3.83 3.09 -23.07
N GLY A 19 2.56 2.68 -23.07
CA GLY A 19 2.04 1.63 -22.20
C GLY A 19 2.70 0.27 -22.46
N GLU A 20 3.03 -0.06 -23.71
CA GLU A 20 3.80 -1.25 -24.07
C GLU A 20 5.18 -1.23 -23.41
N GLN A 21 5.92 -0.14 -23.60
CA GLN A 21 7.26 0.01 -23.06
C GLN A 21 7.25 -0.08 -21.52
N ALA A 22 6.28 0.54 -20.86
CA ALA A 22 6.11 0.47 -19.42
C ALA A 22 5.96 -0.99 -18.92
N LEU A 23 5.13 -1.78 -19.60
CA LEU A 23 4.84 -3.17 -19.23
C LEU A 23 6.00 -4.12 -19.60
N GLU A 24 6.75 -3.81 -20.66
CA GLU A 24 7.98 -4.53 -21.03
C GLU A 24 9.10 -4.28 -20.03
N ILE A 25 9.31 -3.03 -19.60
CA ILE A 25 10.25 -2.69 -18.52
C ILE A 25 9.87 -3.42 -17.25
N ALA A 26 8.59 -3.41 -16.86
CA ALA A 26 8.12 -4.14 -15.70
C ALA A 26 8.40 -5.66 -15.83
N ASP A 27 8.12 -6.27 -16.97
CA ASP A 27 8.39 -7.71 -17.18
C ASP A 27 9.89 -8.04 -17.14
N ALA A 28 10.74 -7.18 -17.72
CA ALA A 28 12.19 -7.33 -17.67
C ALA A 28 12.72 -7.25 -16.22
N LEU A 29 12.25 -6.26 -15.46
CA LEU A 29 12.64 -6.08 -14.05
C LEU A 29 12.18 -7.26 -13.19
N VAL A 30 10.92 -7.72 -13.33
CA VAL A 30 10.45 -8.92 -12.62
C VAL A 30 11.30 -10.13 -13.00
N ARG A 31 11.56 -10.34 -14.30
CA ARG A 31 12.31 -11.50 -14.81
C ARG A 31 13.75 -11.54 -14.33
N SER A 32 14.36 -10.39 -14.08
CA SER A 32 15.72 -10.32 -13.50
C SER A 32 15.82 -10.97 -12.13
N GLY A 33 14.70 -11.09 -11.40
CA GLY A 33 14.68 -11.59 -10.02
C GLY A 33 15.36 -10.66 -9.01
N SER A 34 15.86 -9.49 -9.45
CA SER A 34 16.61 -8.55 -8.61
C SER A 34 15.72 -7.50 -7.94
N ILE A 35 14.41 -7.51 -8.23
CA ILE A 35 13.46 -6.51 -7.75
C ILE A 35 12.32 -7.21 -7.00
N ASP A 36 12.19 -6.87 -5.71
CA ASP A 36 11.15 -7.41 -4.84
C ASP A 36 9.80 -6.72 -5.03
N LEU A 37 9.78 -5.42 -5.35
CA LEU A 37 8.56 -4.63 -5.44
C LEU A 37 8.60 -3.64 -6.62
N ILE A 38 7.54 -3.64 -7.42
CA ILE A 38 7.35 -2.72 -8.54
C ILE A 38 6.00 -2.03 -8.38
N VAL A 39 5.98 -0.71 -8.55
CA VAL A 39 4.75 0.10 -8.58
C VAL A 39 4.59 0.71 -9.97
N ILE A 40 3.42 0.51 -10.57
CA ILE A 40 3.03 1.13 -11.84
C ILE A 40 2.00 2.21 -11.53
N ASP A 41 2.43 3.48 -11.62
CA ASP A 41 1.62 4.67 -11.41
C ASP A 41 1.47 5.47 -12.71
N SER A 42 0.38 5.32 -13.48
CA SER A 42 -0.83 4.53 -13.19
C SER A 42 -1.31 3.78 -14.44
N VAL A 43 -2.22 2.82 -14.26
CA VAL A 43 -2.86 2.09 -15.37
C VAL A 43 -3.54 3.05 -16.36
N ALA A 44 -4.11 4.15 -15.87
CA ALA A 44 -4.76 5.13 -16.73
C ALA A 44 -3.78 5.82 -17.69
N ALA A 45 -2.50 5.91 -17.31
CA ALA A 45 -1.43 6.51 -18.10
C ALA A 45 -0.69 5.50 -19.00
N LEU A 46 -1.06 4.21 -18.97
CA LEU A 46 -0.52 3.21 -19.90
C LEU A 46 -1.19 3.36 -21.27
N VAL A 47 -0.86 4.44 -21.98
CA VAL A 47 -1.43 4.77 -23.30
C VAL A 47 -0.72 3.94 -24.36
N PRO A 48 -1.44 3.13 -25.15
CA PRO A 48 -0.83 2.35 -26.23
C PRO A 48 -0.14 3.23 -27.26
N LYS A 49 0.96 2.76 -27.84
CA LYS A 49 1.73 3.48 -28.87
C LYS A 49 0.87 4.02 -30.01
N ALA A 50 -0.04 3.20 -30.53
CA ALA A 50 -0.91 3.59 -31.65
C ALA A 50 -1.91 4.71 -31.29
N GLU A 51 -2.22 4.90 -30.00
CA GLU A 51 -3.05 6.02 -29.53
C GLU A 51 -2.23 7.31 -29.37
N ILE A 52 -0.93 7.20 -29.06
CA ILE A 52 -0.01 8.34 -28.99
C ILE A 52 0.35 8.87 -30.38
N GLU A 53 0.55 7.96 -31.34
CA GLU A 53 0.90 8.31 -32.73
C GLU A 53 -0.32 8.68 -33.59
N GLY A 54 -1.54 8.38 -33.12
CA GLY A 54 -2.79 8.69 -33.80
C GLY A 54 -3.25 10.14 -33.61
N ASP A 55 -4.24 10.55 -34.38
CA ASP A 55 -4.82 11.88 -34.28
C ASP A 55 -5.83 11.97 -33.13
N MET A 56 -5.95 13.17 -32.55
CA MET A 56 -6.94 13.41 -31.49
C MET A 56 -8.36 13.20 -32.04
N GLY A 57 -9.05 12.18 -31.53
CA GLY A 57 -10.40 11.81 -31.96
C GLY A 57 -10.46 10.47 -32.70
N ASP A 58 -9.31 9.86 -33.00
CA ASP A 58 -9.26 8.53 -33.60
C ASP A 58 -9.92 7.48 -32.70
N SER A 59 -10.79 6.66 -33.31
CA SER A 59 -11.50 5.61 -32.60
C SER A 59 -10.68 4.33 -32.57
N LEU A 60 -10.00 4.08 -31.44
CA LEU A 60 -9.25 2.84 -31.18
C LEU A 60 -9.86 2.07 -30.00
N PRO A 61 -11.10 1.54 -30.15
CA PRO A 61 -11.86 1.01 -29.03
C PRO A 61 -11.16 -0.20 -28.38
N GLY A 62 -10.90 -0.09 -27.08
CA GLY A 62 -10.43 -1.20 -26.25
C GLY A 62 -8.95 -1.56 -26.44
N LEU A 63 -8.15 -0.71 -27.08
CA LEU A 63 -6.73 -0.96 -27.31
C LEU A 63 -5.97 -1.17 -25.99
N GLN A 64 -6.14 -0.26 -25.02
CA GLN A 64 -5.55 -0.38 -23.68
C GLN A 64 -5.99 -1.66 -22.95
N ALA A 65 -7.26 -2.05 -23.08
CA ALA A 65 -7.77 -3.27 -22.44
C ALA A 65 -7.13 -4.55 -23.02
N ARG A 66 -6.86 -4.57 -24.32
CA ARG A 66 -6.15 -5.67 -25.00
C ARG A 66 -4.69 -5.72 -24.58
N LEU A 67 -4.02 -4.57 -24.53
CA LEU A 67 -2.64 -4.43 -24.05
C LEU A 67 -2.51 -5.02 -22.63
N MET A 68 -3.35 -4.56 -21.69
CA MET A 68 -3.35 -5.05 -20.31
C MET A 68 -3.61 -6.56 -20.22
N SER A 69 -4.54 -7.08 -21.03
CA SER A 69 -4.85 -8.52 -21.05
C SER A 69 -3.67 -9.37 -21.51
N GLN A 70 -2.91 -8.89 -22.51
CA GLN A 70 -1.73 -9.58 -23.02
C GLN A 70 -0.56 -9.48 -22.04
N ALA A 71 -0.29 -8.30 -21.50
CA ALA A 71 0.80 -8.07 -20.56
C ALA A 71 0.61 -8.86 -19.26
N LEU A 72 -0.57 -8.79 -18.63
CA LEU A 72 -0.84 -9.50 -17.38
C LEU A 72 -0.76 -11.03 -17.52
N ARG A 73 -1.11 -11.57 -18.70
CA ARG A 73 -0.96 -13.00 -18.99
C ARG A 73 0.52 -13.43 -18.94
N LYS A 74 1.43 -12.61 -19.47
CA LYS A 74 2.88 -12.86 -19.43
C LYS A 74 3.45 -12.63 -18.03
N LEU A 75 3.13 -11.47 -17.44
CA LEU A 75 3.66 -11.02 -16.15
C LEU A 75 3.33 -11.99 -15.00
N THR A 76 2.08 -12.48 -14.93
CA THR A 76 1.61 -13.27 -13.76
C THR A 76 2.47 -14.52 -13.53
N GLY A 77 2.88 -15.19 -14.60
CA GLY A 77 3.75 -16.36 -14.50
C GLY A 77 5.15 -16.00 -13.98
N THR A 78 5.71 -14.88 -14.45
CA THR A 78 7.04 -14.41 -14.04
C THR A 78 7.03 -13.94 -12.58
N ILE A 79 6.03 -13.13 -12.18
CA ILE A 79 5.84 -12.63 -10.81
C ILE A 79 5.88 -13.76 -9.79
N LYS A 80 5.19 -14.87 -10.06
CA LYS A 80 5.17 -16.02 -9.13
C LYS A 80 6.53 -16.73 -9.04
N ARG A 81 7.27 -16.84 -10.14
CA ARG A 81 8.58 -17.53 -10.15
C ARG A 81 9.66 -16.72 -9.44
N THR A 82 9.62 -15.40 -9.53
CA THR A 82 10.64 -14.50 -8.97
C THR A 82 10.26 -13.96 -7.60
N ASN A 83 9.06 -14.31 -7.10
CA ASN A 83 8.53 -13.85 -5.82
C ASN A 83 8.45 -12.32 -5.68
N SER A 84 8.34 -11.60 -6.81
CA SER A 84 8.18 -10.15 -6.84
C SER A 84 6.73 -9.76 -6.55
N MET A 85 6.52 -8.58 -5.95
CA MET A 85 5.23 -7.93 -5.80
C MET A 85 5.06 -6.83 -6.86
N VAL A 86 3.93 -6.84 -7.57
CA VAL A 86 3.60 -5.78 -8.54
C VAL A 86 2.31 -5.09 -8.12
N ILE A 87 2.39 -3.77 -7.89
CA ILE A 87 1.29 -2.92 -7.50
C ILE A 87 0.90 -2.05 -8.69
N PHE A 88 -0.37 -2.08 -9.07
CA PHE A 88 -0.94 -1.19 -10.08
C PHE A 88 -1.79 -0.12 -9.39
N ILE A 89 -1.43 1.15 -9.56
CA ILE A 89 -2.29 2.27 -9.19
C ILE A 89 -3.26 2.52 -10.34
N ASN A 90 -4.53 2.70 -10.01
CA ASN A 90 -5.57 2.91 -11.02
C ASN A 90 -6.55 3.98 -10.54
N GLN A 91 -7.17 4.64 -11.50
CA GLN A 91 -8.11 5.71 -11.28
C GLN A 91 -9.55 5.21 -11.48
N ILE A 92 -10.47 5.79 -10.73
CA ILE A 92 -11.90 5.59 -10.94
C ILE A 92 -12.36 6.45 -12.13
N ARG A 93 -13.25 5.89 -12.94
CA ARG A 93 -14.02 6.56 -13.99
C ARG A 93 -15.49 6.20 -13.81
N MET A 94 -16.38 7.01 -14.37
CA MET A 94 -17.81 6.71 -14.40
C MET A 94 -18.18 6.09 -15.74
N LYS A 95 -18.90 4.97 -15.71
CA LYS A 95 -19.47 4.38 -16.92
C LYS A 95 -20.78 5.08 -17.24
N ILE A 96 -20.82 5.79 -18.36
CA ILE A 96 -22.02 6.46 -18.86
C ILE A 96 -23.08 5.40 -19.21
N GLY A 97 -24.35 5.67 -18.85
CA GLY A 97 -25.49 4.83 -19.22
C GLY A 97 -25.81 3.68 -18.26
N VAL A 98 -25.17 3.60 -17.08
CA VAL A 98 -25.55 2.64 -16.04
C VAL A 98 -26.74 3.19 -15.25
N MET A 99 -27.91 2.57 -15.40
CA MET A 99 -29.14 2.96 -14.67
C MET A 99 -29.34 2.18 -13.35
N PHE A 100 -28.59 1.10 -13.12
CA PHE A 100 -28.70 0.27 -11.92
C PHE A 100 -27.31 -0.24 -11.47
N GLY A 101 -27.05 -0.22 -10.15
CA GLY A 101 -25.76 -0.57 -9.56
C GLY A 101 -24.75 0.58 -9.52
N SER A 102 -23.51 0.28 -9.13
CA SER A 102 -22.45 1.30 -9.07
C SER A 102 -21.97 1.69 -10.47
N PRO A 103 -21.95 2.99 -10.83
CA PRO A 103 -21.41 3.46 -12.10
C PRO A 103 -19.87 3.51 -12.12
N GLU A 104 -19.21 3.24 -10.99
CA GLU A 104 -17.75 3.29 -10.88
C GLU A 104 -17.09 2.14 -11.65
N THR A 105 -16.11 2.49 -12.48
CA THR A 105 -15.25 1.56 -13.20
C THR A 105 -13.79 2.01 -13.11
N THR A 106 -12.87 1.11 -13.49
CA THR A 106 -11.43 1.37 -13.53
C THR A 106 -10.92 1.30 -14.97
N THR A 107 -9.83 2.02 -15.27
CA THR A 107 -9.20 1.98 -16.60
C THR A 107 -8.47 0.65 -16.87
N GLY A 108 -8.08 0.38 -18.12
CA GLY A 108 -7.34 -0.84 -18.50
C GLY A 108 -8.19 -2.11 -18.68
N GLY A 109 -9.51 -1.97 -18.79
CA GLY A 109 -10.44 -3.09 -19.00
C GLY A 109 -10.60 -3.99 -17.77
N ASN A 110 -10.94 -5.27 -18.00
CA ASN A 110 -11.28 -6.21 -16.92
C ASN A 110 -10.12 -7.11 -16.49
N ALA A 111 -9.04 -7.22 -17.27
CA ALA A 111 -7.96 -8.18 -17.00
C ALA A 111 -7.36 -8.02 -15.60
N LEU A 112 -7.01 -6.78 -15.22
CA LEU A 112 -6.44 -6.49 -13.90
C LEU A 112 -7.36 -6.93 -12.76
N LYS A 113 -8.69 -6.80 -12.93
CA LYS A 113 -9.66 -7.24 -11.94
C LYS A 113 -9.58 -8.74 -11.67
N PHE A 114 -9.25 -9.56 -12.68
CA PHE A 114 -9.14 -11.02 -12.55
C PHE A 114 -7.77 -11.49 -12.07
N TYR A 115 -6.70 -10.90 -12.63
CA TYR A 115 -5.33 -11.27 -12.29
C TYR A 115 -4.92 -10.84 -10.88
N ALA A 116 -5.34 -9.65 -10.43
CA ALA A 116 -4.98 -9.14 -9.11
C ALA A 116 -5.36 -10.11 -7.99
N SER A 117 -4.40 -10.44 -7.12
CA SER A 117 -4.60 -11.26 -5.91
C SER A 117 -5.36 -10.49 -4.84
N MET A 118 -5.07 -9.20 -4.71
CA MET A 118 -5.77 -8.27 -3.83
C MET A 118 -6.18 -7.02 -4.60
N ARG A 119 -7.31 -6.42 -4.22
CA ARG A 119 -7.74 -5.11 -4.71
C ARG A 119 -8.17 -4.27 -3.52
N LEU A 120 -7.63 -3.06 -3.48
CA LEU A 120 -7.85 -2.08 -2.42
C LEU A 120 -8.58 -0.88 -3.02
N ASP A 121 -9.69 -0.50 -2.41
CA ASP A 121 -10.41 0.76 -2.69
C ASP A 121 -10.06 1.75 -1.58
N ILE A 122 -9.28 2.79 -1.92
CA ILE A 122 -8.81 3.81 -1.00
C ILE A 122 -9.63 5.09 -1.18
N ARG A 123 -10.17 5.63 -0.08
CA ARG A 123 -10.96 6.86 -0.07
C ARG A 123 -10.58 7.75 1.09
N ARG A 124 -10.46 9.05 0.83
CA ARG A 124 -10.48 10.07 1.88
C ARG A 124 -11.90 10.18 2.43
N ILE A 125 -12.06 10.01 3.73
CA ILE A 125 -13.35 10.09 4.42
C ILE A 125 -13.48 11.34 5.28
N GLY A 126 -12.35 11.97 5.66
CA GLY A 126 -12.33 13.13 6.52
C GLY A 126 -11.08 13.98 6.36
N SER A 127 -10.99 15.05 7.14
CA SER A 127 -9.82 15.93 7.21
C SER A 127 -9.38 16.03 8.67
N ILE A 128 -8.08 15.92 8.91
CA ILE A 128 -7.48 16.07 10.23
C ILE A 128 -7.06 17.52 10.37
N LYS A 129 -7.54 18.20 11.41
CA LYS A 129 -7.29 19.62 11.65
C LYS A 129 -6.58 19.86 12.97
N LYS A 130 -5.71 20.86 13.01
CA LYS A 130 -5.13 21.41 14.24
C LYS A 130 -5.39 22.92 14.24
N GLY A 131 -6.37 23.35 15.02
CA GLY A 131 -6.94 24.69 14.89
C GLY A 131 -7.62 24.85 13.52
N ASP A 132 -7.23 25.87 12.76
CA ASP A 132 -7.77 26.14 11.41
C ASP A 132 -7.03 25.38 10.29
N ASP A 133 -5.85 24.84 10.57
CA ASP A 133 -5.01 24.18 9.58
C ASP A 133 -5.40 22.72 9.35
N VAL A 134 -5.51 22.32 8.07
CA VAL A 134 -5.69 20.91 7.68
C VAL A 134 -4.32 20.25 7.57
N ILE A 135 -4.01 19.37 8.53
CA ILE A 135 -2.70 18.73 8.68
C ILE A 135 -2.65 17.29 8.12
N GLY A 136 -3.80 16.75 7.70
CA GLY A 136 -3.86 15.40 7.14
C GLY A 136 -5.26 14.99 6.70
N ASN A 137 -5.36 13.74 6.28
CA ASN A 137 -6.59 13.12 5.78
C ASN A 137 -6.89 11.84 6.57
N GLU A 138 -8.11 11.74 7.07
CA GLU A 138 -8.63 10.46 7.52
C GLU A 138 -9.00 9.62 6.29
N THR A 139 -8.45 8.42 6.20
CA THR A 139 -8.47 7.59 5.00
C THR A 139 -9.02 6.22 5.34
N ARG A 140 -9.92 5.71 4.49
CA ARG A 140 -10.45 4.35 4.54
C ARG A 140 -9.93 3.55 3.36
N VAL A 141 -9.45 2.34 3.63
CA VAL A 141 -9.09 1.35 2.61
C VAL A 141 -9.97 0.12 2.78
N LYS A 142 -10.75 -0.22 1.75
CA LYS A 142 -11.57 -1.43 1.71
C LYS A 142 -10.94 -2.49 0.81
N VAL A 143 -10.84 -3.72 1.32
CA VAL A 143 -10.34 -4.87 0.55
C VAL A 143 -11.47 -5.43 -0.32
N VAL A 144 -11.65 -4.88 -1.53
CA VAL A 144 -12.73 -5.28 -2.44
C VAL A 144 -12.50 -6.62 -3.15
N LYS A 145 -11.27 -7.13 -3.11
CA LYS A 145 -10.93 -8.50 -3.55
C LYS A 145 -9.76 -9.02 -2.72
N ASN A 146 -9.82 -10.28 -2.31
CA ASN A 146 -8.74 -10.96 -1.62
C ASN A 146 -8.74 -12.45 -2.01
N LYS A 147 -7.59 -12.98 -2.46
CA LYS A 147 -7.37 -14.40 -2.78
C LYS A 147 -6.60 -15.16 -1.71
N VAL A 148 -6.08 -14.48 -0.68
CA VAL A 148 -5.20 -15.07 0.35
C VAL A 148 -5.81 -15.07 1.75
N SER A 149 -6.88 -14.31 1.96
CA SER A 149 -7.62 -14.22 3.23
C SER A 149 -9.06 -13.76 2.96
N PRO A 150 -9.97 -13.75 3.97
CA PRO A 150 -11.32 -13.26 3.78
C PRO A 150 -11.36 -11.82 3.22
N PRO A 151 -12.15 -11.54 2.16
CA PRO A 151 -12.29 -10.21 1.58
C PRO A 151 -13.24 -9.31 2.39
N PHE A 152 -13.40 -8.06 1.95
CA PHE A 152 -14.37 -7.06 2.41
C PHE A 152 -14.15 -6.47 3.80
N ARG A 153 -13.00 -6.75 4.42
CA ARG A 153 -12.52 -5.98 5.57
C ARG A 153 -12.11 -4.57 5.15
N GLU A 154 -12.15 -3.66 6.10
CA GLU A 154 -11.71 -2.28 5.93
C GLU A 154 -10.68 -1.91 7.00
N ALA A 155 -9.82 -0.95 6.66
CA ALA A 155 -8.89 -0.30 7.56
C ALA A 155 -9.12 1.21 7.48
N ILE A 156 -9.14 1.87 8.63
CA ILE A 156 -9.25 3.33 8.74
C ILE A 156 -7.98 3.81 9.42
N PHE A 157 -7.32 4.79 8.81
CA PHE A 157 -6.07 5.34 9.31
C PHE A 157 -5.88 6.78 8.87
N ASP A 158 -4.97 7.46 9.57
CA ASP A 158 -4.63 8.85 9.35
C ASP A 158 -3.43 8.96 8.39
N ILE A 159 -3.56 9.75 7.32
CA ILE A 159 -2.44 10.15 6.47
C ILE A 159 -2.09 11.61 6.79
N MET A 160 -0.95 11.81 7.42
CA MET A 160 -0.44 13.13 7.80
C MET A 160 0.40 13.72 6.67
N TYR A 161 0.18 15.00 6.35
CA TYR A 161 0.95 15.67 5.30
C TYR A 161 2.43 15.78 5.70
N GLY A 162 3.32 15.37 4.79
CA GLY A 162 4.75 15.38 5.02
C GLY A 162 5.29 14.21 5.84
N SER A 163 4.44 13.40 6.49
CA SER A 163 4.89 12.26 7.32
C SER A 163 4.33 10.90 6.89
N GLY A 164 3.27 10.88 6.07
CA GLY A 164 2.67 9.63 5.58
C GLY A 164 1.66 9.02 6.54
N ILE A 165 1.50 7.70 6.48
CA ILE A 165 0.58 6.96 7.35
C ILE A 165 1.06 7.07 8.81
N SER A 166 0.17 7.49 9.70
CA SER A 166 0.47 7.70 11.12
C SER A 166 0.41 6.40 11.91
N ARG A 167 1.50 5.63 11.92
CA ARG A 167 1.61 4.36 12.66
C ARG A 167 1.22 4.48 14.13
N GLU A 168 1.64 5.55 14.82
CA GLU A 168 1.32 5.74 16.24
C GLU A 168 -0.18 6.04 16.44
N GLY A 169 -0.81 6.66 15.45
CA GLY A 169 -2.26 6.88 15.45
C GLY A 169 -3.03 5.56 15.38
N GLU A 170 -2.59 4.65 14.51
CA GLU A 170 -3.15 3.30 14.38
C GLU A 170 -2.93 2.47 15.66
N ILE A 171 -1.74 2.55 16.26
CA ILE A 171 -1.46 1.88 17.55
C ILE A 171 -2.42 2.34 18.65
N ILE A 172 -2.73 3.64 18.72
CA ILE A 172 -3.68 4.18 19.70
C ILE A 172 -5.09 3.65 19.45
N ASP A 173 -5.59 3.78 18.22
CA ASP A 173 -6.96 3.40 17.89
C ASP A 173 -7.18 1.88 18.06
N MET A 174 -6.27 1.08 17.51
CA MET A 174 -6.30 -0.38 17.66
C MET A 174 -6.04 -0.81 19.10
N GLY A 175 -5.20 -0.08 19.84
CA GLY A 175 -4.92 -0.35 21.25
C GLY A 175 -6.15 -0.15 22.13
N VAL A 176 -6.95 0.87 21.84
CA VAL A 176 -8.23 1.10 22.54
C VAL A 176 -9.26 0.05 22.15
N GLU A 177 -9.41 -0.26 20.86
CA GLU A 177 -10.33 -1.31 20.39
C GLU A 177 -9.97 -2.69 20.96
N ALA A 178 -8.68 -2.97 21.08
CA ALA A 178 -8.15 -4.19 21.67
C ALA A 178 -8.08 -4.14 23.20
N GLU A 179 -8.60 -3.11 23.88
CA GLU A 179 -8.59 -2.97 25.36
C GLU A 179 -7.19 -3.10 25.99
N ILE A 180 -6.14 -2.73 25.23
CA ILE A 180 -4.75 -2.69 25.71
C ILE A 180 -4.43 -1.29 26.22
N VAL A 181 -4.99 -0.27 25.56
CA VAL A 181 -4.92 1.14 25.97
C VAL A 181 -6.27 1.52 26.54
N GLU A 182 -6.30 1.99 27.79
CA GLU A 182 -7.52 2.43 28.44
C GLU A 182 -7.84 3.87 28.05
N LYS A 183 -9.12 4.15 27.75
CA LYS A 183 -9.60 5.50 27.46
C LYS A 183 -10.67 5.92 28.45
N SER A 184 -10.35 6.91 29.28
CA SER A 184 -11.27 7.51 30.26
C SER A 184 -11.58 8.96 29.87
N GLY A 185 -12.68 9.14 29.12
CA GLY A 185 -13.03 10.44 28.55
C GLY A 185 -12.00 10.89 27.52
N ALA A 186 -11.27 11.97 27.81
CA ALA A 186 -10.17 12.46 26.98
C ALA A 186 -8.79 11.90 27.36
N TRP A 187 -8.68 11.19 28.49
CA TRP A 187 -7.42 10.65 28.98
C TRP A 187 -7.17 9.24 28.46
N TYR A 188 -5.94 8.98 28.09
CA TYR A 188 -5.45 7.65 27.70
C TYR A 188 -4.46 7.17 28.76
N SER A 189 -4.57 5.89 29.10
CA SER A 189 -3.70 5.21 30.05
C SER A 189 -3.20 3.88 29.49
N TYR A 190 -2.00 3.49 29.89
CA TYR A 190 -1.39 2.20 29.55
C TYR A 190 -0.76 1.60 30.80
N ASN A 191 -1.06 0.33 31.11
CA ASN A 191 -0.62 -0.35 32.33
C ASN A 191 -0.90 0.43 33.64
N GLY A 192 -1.98 1.23 33.67
CA GLY A 192 -2.35 2.07 34.82
C GLY A 192 -1.73 3.47 34.83
N ASP A 193 -0.70 3.73 34.02
CA ASP A 193 -0.07 5.04 33.90
C ASP A 193 -0.76 5.91 32.86
N ARG A 194 -0.95 7.21 33.16
CA ARG A 194 -1.53 8.16 32.21
C ARG A 194 -0.49 8.55 31.16
N ILE A 195 -0.75 8.20 29.90
CA ILE A 195 0.16 8.47 28.77
C ILE A 195 -0.16 9.77 28.04
N GLY A 196 -1.36 10.32 28.21
CA GLY A 196 -1.69 11.64 27.66
C GLY A 196 -3.18 11.97 27.63
N GLN A 197 -3.48 13.25 27.37
CA GLN A 197 -4.84 13.74 27.15
C GLN A 197 -5.04 14.08 25.68
N GLY A 198 -5.99 13.43 25.02
CA GLY A 198 -6.28 13.60 23.60
C GLY A 198 -5.34 12.81 22.68
N LYS A 199 -5.85 12.37 21.52
CA LYS A 199 -5.14 11.49 20.59
C LYS A 199 -3.80 12.08 20.12
N ASP A 200 -3.74 13.39 19.88
CA ASP A 200 -2.55 14.04 19.36
C ASP A 200 -1.37 14.03 20.36
N ASN A 201 -1.63 14.31 21.64
CA ASN A 201 -0.60 14.27 22.67
C ASN A 201 -0.10 12.84 22.91
N VAL A 202 -0.98 11.86 22.86
CA VAL A 202 -0.59 10.44 22.98
C VAL A 202 0.24 10.01 21.76
N ARG A 203 -0.09 10.51 20.57
CA ARG A 203 0.70 10.26 19.36
C ARG A 203 2.13 10.80 19.52
N GLU A 204 2.29 12.00 20.08
CA GLU A 204 3.60 12.59 20.36
C GLU A 204 4.36 11.79 21.42
N PHE A 205 3.69 11.40 22.51
CA PHE A 205 4.26 10.52 23.54
C PHE A 205 4.79 9.19 22.95
N LEU A 206 4.02 8.52 22.08
CA LEU A 206 4.46 7.26 21.46
C LEU A 206 5.61 7.45 20.46
N LYS A 207 5.73 8.63 19.85
CA LYS A 207 6.89 8.96 18.99
C LYS A 207 8.15 9.18 19.81
N GLU A 208 8.02 9.80 20.97
CA GLU A 208 9.12 10.04 21.91
C GLU A 208 9.54 8.76 22.66
N ASN A 209 8.64 7.76 22.75
CA ASN A 209 8.86 6.49 23.47
C ASN A 209 8.63 5.27 22.54
N PRO A 210 9.51 5.01 21.55
CA PRO A 210 9.31 3.96 20.54
C PRO A 210 9.24 2.54 21.11
N GLU A 211 9.89 2.29 22.24
CA GLU A 211 9.84 1.01 22.96
C GLU A 211 8.44 0.70 23.48
N ILE A 212 7.74 1.69 24.05
CA ILE A 212 6.35 1.54 24.49
C ILE A 212 5.44 1.31 23.28
N ALA A 213 5.64 2.07 22.19
CA ALA A 213 4.87 1.89 20.96
C ALA A 213 5.01 0.48 20.39
N LYS A 214 6.23 -0.07 20.36
CA LYS A 214 6.50 -1.45 19.92
C LYS A 214 5.87 -2.48 20.84
N GLU A 215 5.91 -2.27 22.15
CA GLU A 215 5.29 -3.18 23.13
C GLU A 215 3.76 -3.25 22.93
N ILE A 216 3.11 -2.09 22.82
CA ILE A 216 1.66 -2.02 22.57
C ILE A 216 1.31 -2.69 21.24
N GLU A 217 2.06 -2.39 20.16
CA GLU A 217 1.85 -3.02 18.86
C GLU A 217 1.98 -4.55 18.92
N ALA A 218 2.99 -5.07 19.63
CA ALA A 218 3.18 -6.50 19.80
C ALA A 218 1.99 -7.16 20.51
N LYS A 219 1.48 -6.54 21.59
CA LYS A 219 0.28 -7.00 22.30
C LYS A 219 -0.97 -6.97 21.39
N ILE A 220 -1.14 -5.92 20.59
CA ILE A 220 -2.25 -5.80 19.62
C ILE A 220 -2.19 -6.95 18.60
N ARG A 221 -1.01 -7.18 17.98
CA ARG A 221 -0.81 -8.24 17.01
C ARG A 221 -1.10 -9.62 17.60
N GLN A 222 -0.63 -9.86 18.83
CA GLN A 222 -0.89 -11.10 19.55
C GLN A 222 -2.39 -11.31 19.82
N LYS A 223 -3.11 -10.30 20.33
CA LYS A 223 -4.56 -10.38 20.59
C LYS A 223 -5.37 -10.61 19.31
N LEU A 224 -4.94 -10.02 18.20
CA LEU A 224 -5.57 -10.20 16.88
C LEU A 224 -5.13 -11.47 16.13
N GLY A 225 -4.28 -12.31 16.74
CA GLY A 225 -3.81 -13.57 16.14
C GLY A 225 -2.91 -13.40 14.92
N VAL A 226 -2.35 -12.19 14.72
CA VAL A 226 -1.36 -11.92 13.68
C VAL A 226 0.00 -12.31 14.25
N LYS A 227 0.56 -13.46 13.81
CA LYS A 227 1.94 -13.80 14.14
C LYS A 227 2.82 -12.63 13.71
N SER A 228 3.67 -12.10 14.59
CA SER A 228 4.72 -11.15 14.21
C SER A 228 5.55 -11.81 13.11
N GLY A 229 5.31 -11.44 11.86
CA GLY A 229 6.24 -11.71 10.77
C GLY A 229 7.56 -11.07 11.19
N GLY A 230 8.61 -11.89 11.20
CA GLY A 230 9.92 -11.50 11.73
C GLY A 230 10.39 -10.16 11.22
N THR A 231 11.09 -9.45 12.10
CA THR A 231 11.95 -8.31 11.81
C THR A 231 12.61 -8.48 10.44
N LEU A 232 12.13 -7.74 9.44
CA LEU A 232 12.95 -7.45 8.28
C LEU A 232 13.79 -6.22 8.63
N ILE A 233 15.09 -6.34 8.38
CA ILE A 233 16.19 -5.37 8.56
C ILE A 233 16.90 -5.45 9.93
N SER A 234 17.87 -6.35 10.06
CA SER A 234 19.32 -6.02 10.17
C SER A 234 20.12 -7.22 10.70
N GLU A 235 20.64 -8.06 9.82
CA GLU A 235 21.87 -8.82 10.12
C GLU A 235 22.74 -8.76 8.88
N THR A 236 23.65 -7.78 8.85
CA THR A 236 24.95 -7.97 8.22
C THR A 236 25.61 -9.09 9.01
N LEU A 237 25.55 -10.31 8.49
CA LEU A 237 26.36 -11.40 9.00
C LEU A 237 27.78 -11.12 8.51
N ASP A 238 28.61 -10.74 9.47
CA ASP A 238 30.06 -10.72 9.34
C ASP A 238 30.56 -12.11 8.92
N ASP A 239 31.46 -12.12 7.95
CA ASP A 239 32.29 -13.27 7.61
C ASP A 239 33.18 -13.59 8.83
N GLU A 240 32.96 -14.73 9.50
CA GLU A 240 33.98 -15.62 10.08
C GLU A 240 33.30 -16.73 10.92
N GLU A 241 33.92 -17.92 10.95
CA GLU A 241 33.57 -19.11 11.74
C GLU A 241 32.54 -20.13 11.19
N ILE A 242 32.82 -20.76 10.02
CA ILE A 242 32.54 -22.20 9.84
C ILE A 242 33.65 -22.85 9.01
N GLU A 243 34.79 -23.20 9.64
CA GLU A 243 35.61 -24.33 9.21
C GLU A 243 36.49 -24.87 10.35
N SER A 244 35.86 -25.36 11.43
CA SER A 244 36.55 -26.19 12.43
C SER A 244 35.66 -27.27 13.03
N ALA A 245 34.78 -27.88 12.21
CA ALA A 245 33.96 -29.00 12.64
C ALA A 245 33.62 -29.97 11.50
N SER A 246 34.65 -30.54 10.88
CA SER A 246 34.55 -31.87 10.23
C SER A 246 35.94 -32.50 10.19
N ALA A 247 36.37 -32.96 11.36
CA ALA A 247 37.25 -34.12 11.49
C ALA A 247 36.44 -35.40 11.24
#